data_AF-L0GY40-F1
#
_entry.id   AF-L0GY40-F1
#
_cell.length_a   1.000
_cell.length_b   1.000
_cell.length_c   1.000
_cell.angle_alpha   90.00
_cell.angle_beta   90.00
_cell.angle_gamma   90.00
#
_symmetry.space_group_name_H-M   'P 1'
#
loop_
_entity.id
_entity.type
_entity.pdbx_description
1 polymer ?
#
loop_
_entity_poly.entity_id
_entity_poly.type
_entity_poly.pdbx_seq_one_letter_code
_entity_poly.pdbx_strand_id
1 'polypeptide(L)' 'MYKIWKIMDPRSTLLAISVFLTLLGLTIHFGLLSTEDLDWHSDGRPAPLVERAAALRAEAGLPY' A
#
# COMPACT_ATOMS: atom_id res chain seq x y z
N MET A 1 24.48 8.64 24.30
CA MET A 1 23.99 7.38 23.69
C MET A 1 24.69 7.00 22.37
N TYR A 2 25.82 7.61 22.00
CA TYR A 2 26.55 7.23 20.77
C TYR A 2 27.35 5.91 20.90
N LYS A 3 27.56 5.42 22.12
CA LYS A 3 28.37 4.21 22.39
C LYS A 3 27.75 2.93 21.82
N ILE A 4 26.46 2.92 21.48
CA ILE A 4 25.78 1.77 20.86
C ILE A 4 26.44 1.37 19.52
N TRP A 5 26.97 2.35 18.78
CA TRP A 5 27.68 2.11 17.52
C TRP A 5 29.08 1.51 17.69
N LYS A 6 29.57 1.32 18.92
CA LYS A 6 30.85 0.63 19.17
C LYS A 6 30.70 -0.88 19.26
N ILE A 7 29.49 -1.36 19.51
CA ILE A 7 29.14 -2.78 19.66
C ILE A 7 28.30 -3.29 18.49
N MET A 8 27.62 -2.39 17.78
CA MET A 8 26.81 -2.73 16.61
C MET A 8 27.43 -2.15 15.33
N ASP A 9 27.55 -2.98 14.31
CA ASP A 9 27.99 -2.53 12.99
C ASP A 9 26.91 -1.65 12.33
N PRO A 10 27.21 -0.37 12.04
CA PRO A 10 26.19 0.60 11.62
C PRO A 10 25.55 0.23 10.28
N ARG A 11 26.33 -0.28 9.33
CA ARG A 11 25.82 -0.72 8.03
C ARG A 11 24.80 -1.85 8.15
N SER A 12 25.11 -2.88 8.92
CA SER A 12 24.23 -4.04 9.11
C SER A 12 22.95 -3.64 9.83
N THR A 13 23.09 -2.79 10.86
CA THR A 13 21.96 -2.26 11.64
C THR A 13 20.99 -1.47 10.76
N LEU A 14 21.52 -0.56 9.92
CA LEU A 14 20.68 0.23 9.00
C LEU A 14 19.93 -0.68 8.03
N LEU A 15 20.62 -1.68 7.45
CA LEU A 15 19.97 -2.64 6.55
C LEU A 15 18.88 -3.46 7.26
N ALA A 16 19.17 -3.95 8.48
CA ALA A 16 18.22 -4.72 9.26
C ALA A 16 16.96 -3.91 9.58
N ILE A 17 17.11 -2.66 10.00
CA ILE A 17 15.98 -1.76 10.29
C ILE A 17 15.21 -1.45 9.01
N SER A 18 15.88 -1.14 7.90
CA SER A 18 15.22 -0.89 6.62
C SER A 18 14.38 -2.08 6.17
N VAL A 19 14.96 -3.28 6.15
CA VAL A 19 14.24 -4.51 5.75
C VAL A 19 13.10 -4.81 6.70
N PHE A 20 13.33 -4.72 8.01
CA PHE A 20 12.31 -4.97 9.02
C PHE A 20 11.12 -4.01 8.87
N LEU A 21 11.38 -2.71 8.76
CA LEU A 21 10.33 -1.70 8.61
C LEU A 21 9.59 -1.84 7.28
N THR A 22 10.27 -2.17 6.18
CA THR A 22 9.62 -2.43 4.90
C THR A 22 8.71 -3.65 5.00
N LEU A 23 9.19 -4.76 5.55
CA LEU A 23 8.39 -5.97 5.73
C LEU A 23 7.19 -5.73 6.66
N LEU A 24 7.41 -5.02 7.77
CA LEU A 24 6.36 -4.67 8.70
C LEU A 24 5.31 -3.77 8.03
N GLY A 25 5.74 -2.75 7.29
CA GLY A 25 4.86 -1.88 6.52
C GLY A 25 4.02 -2.65 5.51
N LEU A 26 4.64 -3.51 4.70
CA LEU A 26 3.93 -4.35 3.74
C LEU A 26 2.94 -5.29 4.44
N THR A 27 3.36 -5.92 5.55
CA THR A 27 2.49 -6.82 6.34
C THR A 27 1.24 -6.10 6.82
N ILE A 28 1.39 -4.87 7.32
CA ILE A 28 0.25 -4.06 7.77
C ILE A 28 -0.65 -3.71 6.58
N HIS A 29 -0.11 -3.22 5.46
CA HIS A 29 -0.92 -2.84 4.30
C HIS A 29 -1.69 -4.03 3.72
N PHE A 30 -1.01 -5.15 3.46
CA PHE A 30 -1.67 -6.36 2.98
C PHE A 30 -2.64 -6.95 4.00
N GLY A 31 -2.35 -6.78 5.30
CA GLY A 31 -3.27 -7.15 6.37
C GLY A 31 -4.57 -6.33 6.32
N LEU A 32 -4.49 -5.00 6.20
CA LEU A 32 -5.67 -4.13 6.07
C LEU A 32 -6.43 -4.41 4.77
N LEU A 33 -5.71 -4.58 3.67
CA LEU A 33 -6.31 -4.86 2.36
C LEU A 33 -7.01 -6.22 2.29
N SER A 34 -6.66 -7.15 3.18
CA SER A 34 -7.34 -8.44 3.30
C SER A 34 -8.64 -8.38 4.11
N THR A 35 -8.96 -7.25 4.75
CA THR A 35 -10.19 -7.11 5.54
C THR A 35 -11.36 -6.64 4.67
N GLU A 36 -12.59 -7.01 5.06
CA GLU A 36 -13.80 -6.65 4.30
C GLU A 36 -14.10 -5.14 4.35
N ASP A 37 -13.83 -4.49 5.50
CA ASP A 37 -14.22 -3.09 5.73
C ASP A 37 -13.12 -2.07 5.42
N LEU A 38 -11.83 -2.44 5.55
CA LEU A 38 -10.71 -1.50 5.42
C LEU A 38 -9.99 -1.61 4.08
N ASP A 39 -10.44 -2.48 3.17
CA ASP A 39 -9.89 -2.56 1.81
C ASP A 39 -10.33 -1.36 0.97
N TRP A 40 -9.45 -0.36 0.84
CA TRP A 40 -9.73 0.82 0.03
C TRP A 40 -9.61 0.58 -1.49
N HIS A 41 -9.14 -0.59 -1.95
CA HIS A 41 -9.10 -0.90 -3.39
C HIS A 41 -10.44 -1.40 -3.92
N SER A 42 -11.17 -2.18 -3.11
CA SER A 42 -12.41 -2.84 -3.55
C SER A 42 -13.68 -2.31 -2.87
N ASP A 43 -13.59 -1.29 -2.00
CA ASP A 43 -14.72 -0.68 -1.28
C ASP A 43 -15.76 0.04 -2.17
N GLY A 44 -15.54 0.10 -3.50
CA GLY A 44 -16.50 0.70 -4.44
C GLY A 44 -16.73 2.20 -4.27
N ARG A 45 -15.84 2.87 -3.51
CA ARG A 45 -15.97 4.29 -3.12
C ARG A 45 -14.75 5.12 -3.55
N PRO A 46 -14.96 6.29 -4.17
CA PRO A 46 -16.19 6.70 -4.89
C PRO A 46 -16.47 5.74 -6.06
N ALA A 47 -17.66 5.84 -6.67
CA ALA A 47 -18.16 4.91 -7.71
C ALA A 47 -17.02 4.34 -8.58
N PRO A 48 -16.95 2.99 -8.75
CA PRO A 48 -15.81 2.31 -9.34
C PRO A 48 -15.35 3.03 -10.61
N LEU A 49 -14.08 3.42 -10.69
CA LEU A 49 -13.56 4.21 -11.80
C LEU A 49 -13.88 3.56 -13.16
N VAL A 50 -13.99 2.23 -13.20
CA VAL A 50 -14.40 1.45 -14.36
C VAL A 50 -15.87 1.68 -14.73
N GLU A 51 -16.80 1.63 -13.76
CA GLU A 51 -18.22 1.95 -14.00
C GLU A 51 -18.41 3.42 -14.36
N ARG A 52 -17.71 4.33 -13.68
CA ARG A 52 -17.71 5.77 -14.00
C ARG A 52 -17.19 6.01 -15.41
N ALA A 53 -16.10 5.35 -15.80
CA ALA A 53 -15.55 5.44 -17.15
C ALA A 53 -16.50 4.85 -18.20
N ALA A 54 -17.16 3.74 -17.90
CA ALA A 54 -18.17 3.15 -18.78
C ALA A 54 -19.39 4.07 -18.95
N ALA A 55 -19.87 4.70 -17.88
CA ALA A 55 -20.96 5.67 -17.93
C ALA A 55 -20.60 6.90 -18.79
N LEU A 56 -19.43 7.51 -18.55
CA LEU A 56 -18.94 8.63 -19.36
C LEU A 56 -18.73 8.26 -20.83
N ARG A 57 -18.32 7.02 -21.11
CA ARG A 57 -18.09 6.53 -22.47
C ARG A 57 -19.40 6.25 -23.21
N ALA A 58 -20.41 5.74 -22.49
CA ALA A 58 -21.78 5.58 -22.98
C ALA A 58 -22.41 6.96 -23.27
N GLU A 59 -22.21 7.94 -22.39
CA GLU A 59 -22.60 9.35 -22.62
C GLU A 59 -21.90 9.93 -23.86
N ALA A 60 -20.65 9.55 -24.13
CA ALA A 60 -19.89 9.99 -25.30
C ALA A 60 -20.24 9.26 -26.62
N GLY A 61 -21.12 8.25 -26.60
CA GLY A 61 -21.58 7.55 -27.79
C GLY A 61 -20.52 6.70 -28.51
N LEU A 62 -19.43 6.33 -27.83
CA LEU A 62 -18.35 5.53 -28.41
C LEU A 62 -18.70 4.03 -28.33
N PRO A 63 -18.53 3.23 -29.41
CA PRO A 63 -18.70 1.78 -29.34
C PRO A 63 -17.60 1.12 -28.46
N TYR A 64 -17.91 -0.10 -28.00
CA TYR A 64 -17.13 -0.93 -27.05
C TYR A 64 -15.61 -0.87 -27.24
#